data_AF-A0A1B7W4U8-F1
#
_entry.id   AF-A0A1B7W4U8-F1
#
_cell.length_a   1.000
_cell.length_b   1.000
_cell.length_c   1.000
_cell.angle_alpha   90.00
_cell.angle_beta   90.00
_cell.angle_gamma   90.00
#
_symmetry.space_group_name_H-M   'P 1'
#
loop_
_entity.id
_entity.type
_entity.pdbx_description
1 polymer ?
#
loop_
_entity_poly.entity_id
_entity_poly.type
_entity_poly.pdbx_seq_one_letter_code
_entity_poly.pdbx_strand_id
1 'polypeptide(L)'
;MWDRNDLIQHRSGNFKKLFFVFTCAKTGNQDAIECLIQSCKFDKEYTAFALFYILPYLAHTLHISEAIEMIKEVGKRSPSYAKFARIDDLL
;
A
#
# COMPACT_ATOMS: atom_id res chain seq x y z
N MET A 1 20.00 18.65 12.04
CA MET A 1 20.41 17.50 11.19
C MET A 1 19.94 16.27 11.94
N TRP A 2 18.99 15.50 11.39
CA TRP A 2 18.41 14.36 12.11
C TRP A 2 19.43 13.23 12.19
N ASP A 3 19.57 12.62 13.36
CA ASP A 3 20.45 11.46 13.52
C ASP A 3 19.77 10.19 12.97
N ARG A 4 20.54 9.10 12.88
CA ARG A 4 20.03 7.81 12.36
C ARG A 4 18.88 7.24 13.19
N ASN A 5 18.93 7.37 14.51
CA ASN A 5 17.89 6.92 15.44
C ASN A 5 16.62 7.75 15.29
N ASP A 6 16.74 9.07 15.09
CA ASP A 6 15.59 9.96 14.83
C ASP A 6 14.85 9.52 13.55
N LEU A 7 15.61 9.24 12.49
CA LEU A 7 15.05 8.73 11.22
C LEU A 7 14.37 7.36 11.39
N ILE A 8 14.94 6.48 12.22
CA ILE A 8 14.36 5.15 12.50
C ILE A 8 13.07 5.29 13.31
N GLN A 9 13.06 6.12 14.36
CA GLN A 9 11.89 6.31 15.20
C GLN A 9 10.76 7.00 14.44
N HIS A 10 11.06 8.01 13.63
CA HIS A 10 10.07 8.70 12.81
C HIS A 10 9.42 7.77 11.77
N ARG A 11 10.23 6.99 11.04
CA ARG A 11 9.72 5.97 10.10
C ARG A 11 8.87 4.90 10.79
N SER A 12 9.30 4.46 11.98
CA SER A 12 8.56 3.48 12.79
C SER A 12 7.20 4.03 13.26
N GLY A 13 7.15 5.29 13.68
CA GLY A 13 5.90 5.95 14.10
C GLY A 13 4.88 6.05 12.97
N ASN A 14 5.31 6.49 11.78
CA ASN A 14 4.41 6.62 10.65
C ASN A 14 3.99 5.28 10.06
N PHE A 15 4.90 4.29 10.05
CA PHE A 15 4.55 2.92 9.67
C PHE A 15 3.48 2.32 10.58
N LYS A 16 3.58 2.53 11.91
CA LYS A 16 2.56 2.08 12.88
C LYS A 16 1.19 2.71 12.61
N LYS A 17 1.14 4.01 12.30
CA LYS A 17 -0.12 4.70 11.92
C LYS A 17 -0.71 4.09 10.65
N LEU A 18 0.11 3.90 9.62
CA LEU A 18 -0.33 3.32 8.35
C LEU A 18 -0.83 1.88 8.53
N PHE A 19 -0.15 1.09 9.36
CA PHE A 19 -0.57 -0.26 9.72
C PHE A 19 -1.89 -0.28 10.50
N PHE A 20 -2.12 0.69 11.39
CA PHE A 20 -3.38 0.84 12.09
C PHE A 20 -4.51 1.16 11.10
N VAL A 21 -4.32 2.13 10.20
CA VAL A 21 -5.28 2.45 9.13
C VAL A 21 -5.57 1.22 8.27
N PHE A 22 -4.54 0.46 7.91
CA PHE A 22 -4.69 -0.79 7.17
C PHE A 22 -5.54 -1.83 7.91
N THR A 23 -5.36 -1.93 9.22
CA THR A 23 -6.17 -2.83 10.06
C THR A 23 -7.63 -2.38 10.14
N CYS A 24 -7.89 -1.07 10.24
CA CYS A 24 -9.26 -0.54 10.16
C CYS A 24 -9.90 -0.79 8.78
N ALA A 25 -9.16 -0.64 7.69
CA ALA A 25 -9.68 -0.92 6.35
C ALA A 25 -10.07 -2.40 6.18
N LYS A 26 -9.38 -3.32 6.86
CA LYS A 26 -9.73 -4.76 6.91
C LYS A 26 -11.06 -5.06 7.60
N THR A 27 -11.57 -4.14 8.42
CA THR A 27 -12.90 -4.28 9.04
C THR A 27 -14.00 -3.63 8.20
N GLY A 28 -13.70 -3.19 6.97
CA GLY A 28 -14.65 -2.49 6.10
C GLY A 28 -14.86 -1.01 6.46
N ASN A 29 -13.96 -0.40 7.24
CA ASN A 29 -14.04 1.03 7.53
C ASN A 29 -13.74 1.84 6.26
N GLN A 30 -14.75 2.57 5.76
CA GLN A 30 -14.66 3.27 4.49
C GLN A 30 -13.68 4.44 4.50
N ASP A 31 -13.65 5.23 5.58
CA ASP A 31 -12.70 6.34 5.73
C ASP A 31 -11.25 5.84 5.70
N ALA A 32 -11.00 4.68 6.32
CA ALA A 32 -9.69 4.03 6.28
C ALA A 32 -9.32 3.57 4.87
N ILE A 33 -10.27 3.01 4.12
CA ILE A 33 -10.07 2.59 2.72
C ILE A 33 -9.72 3.80 1.85
N GLU A 34 -10.47 4.90 1.96
CA GLU A 34 -10.20 6.14 1.22
C GLU A 34 -8.83 6.72 1.57
N CYS A 35 -8.48 6.72 2.86
CA CYS A 35 -7.17 7.16 3.33
C CYS A 35 -6.03 6.32 2.71
N LEU A 36 -6.21 5.00 2.59
CA LEU A 36 -5.22 4.12 1.95
C LEU A 36 -5.10 4.35 0.45
N ILE A 37 -6.21 4.58 -0.25
CA ILE A 37 -6.22 4.90 -1.69
C ILE A 37 -5.41 6.19 -1.94
N GLN A 38 -5.68 7.23 -1.16
CA GLN A 38 -4.92 8.49 -1.25
C GLN A 38 -3.43 8.27 -0.93
N SER A 39 -3.13 7.46 0.09
CA SER A 39 -1.76 7.14 0.48
C SER A 39 -0.98 6.38 -0.61
N CYS A 40 -1.66 5.69 -1.54
CA CYS A 40 -0.99 5.07 -2.69
C CYS A 40 -0.61 6.09 -3.78
N LYS A 41 -1.26 7.26 -3.82
CA LYS A 41 -0.97 8.36 -4.76
C LYS A 41 0.13 9.27 -4.24
N PHE A 42 0.28 9.36 -2.92
CA PHE A 42 1.20 10.28 -2.26
C PHE A 42 2.31 9.53 -1.51
N ASP A 43 3.53 9.76 -1.98
CA ASP A 43 4.80 9.72 -1.23
C ASP A 43 5.73 8.49 -1.35
N LYS A 44 7.03 8.81 -1.48
CA LYS A 44 8.15 7.86 -1.64
C LYS A 44 8.46 7.10 -0.35
N GLU A 45 8.03 7.63 0.80
CA GLU A 45 8.44 7.13 2.12
C GLU A 45 7.76 5.80 2.50
N TYR A 46 6.54 5.56 2.00
CA TYR A 46 5.76 4.34 2.29
C TYR A 46 5.55 3.45 1.07
N THR A 47 6.24 3.72 -0.04
CA THR A 47 6.06 3.01 -1.31
C THR A 47 6.19 1.50 -1.14
N ALA A 48 7.17 1.00 -0.37
CA ALA A 48 7.31 -0.44 -0.15
C ALA A 48 6.08 -1.02 0.57
N PHE A 49 5.63 -0.42 1.67
CA PHE A 49 4.44 -0.93 2.38
C PHE A 49 3.19 -0.85 1.52
N ALA A 50 3.01 0.25 0.79
CA ALA A 50 1.90 0.43 -0.13
C ALA A 50 1.89 -0.65 -1.22
N LEU A 51 3.03 -0.88 -1.87
CA LEU A 51 3.18 -1.89 -2.91
C LEU A 51 2.94 -3.31 -2.40
N PHE A 52 3.45 -3.66 -1.22
CA PHE A 52 3.42 -5.05 -0.76
C PHE A 52 2.18 -5.42 0.07
N TYR A 53 1.49 -4.46 0.68
CA TYR A 53 0.37 -4.74 1.59
C TYR A 53 -0.93 -4.01 1.22
N ILE A 54 -0.85 -2.72 0.92
CA ILE A 54 -2.06 -1.90 0.69
C ILE A 54 -2.64 -2.19 -0.70
N LEU A 55 -1.86 -2.04 -1.76
CA LEU A 55 -2.29 -2.22 -3.15
C LEU A 55 -2.86 -3.63 -3.41
N PRO A 56 -2.19 -4.72 -3.00
CA PRO A 56 -2.75 -6.06 -3.15
C PRO A 56 -4.08 -6.22 -2.42
N TYR A 57 -4.23 -5.67 -1.21
CA TYR A 57 -5.50 -5.75 -0.47
C TYR A 57 -6.62 -4.99 -1.17
N LEU A 58 -6.38 -3.74 -1.57
CA LEU A 58 -7.36 -2.93 -2.29
C LEU A 58 -7.80 -3.58 -3.61
N ALA A 59 -6.86 -4.19 -4.35
CA ALA A 59 -7.13 -4.82 -5.63
C ALA A 59 -7.84 -6.19 -5.49
N HIS A 60 -7.32 -7.08 -4.64
CA HIS A 60 -7.81 -8.47 -4.56
C HIS A 60 -9.00 -8.63 -3.62
N THR A 61 -9.06 -7.87 -2.52
CA THR A 61 -10.10 -8.04 -1.50
C THR A 61 -11.26 -7.08 -1.70
N LEU A 62 -10.95 -5.83 -2.06
CA LEU A 62 -11.96 -4.78 -2.22
C LEU A 62 -12.33 -4.50 -3.68
N HIS A 63 -11.62 -5.11 -4.64
CA HIS A 63 -11.85 -4.91 -6.08
C HIS A 63 -11.90 -3.44 -6.51
N ILE A 64 -11.07 -2.60 -5.89
CA ILE A 64 -11.00 -1.18 -6.23
C ILE A 64 -10.29 -1.03 -7.58
N SER A 65 -11.02 -0.58 -8.61
CA SER A 65 -10.52 -0.49 -9.99
C SER A 65 -9.22 0.31 -10.11
N GLU A 66 -9.11 1.43 -9.40
CA GLU A 66 -7.89 2.25 -9.40
C GLU A 66 -6.67 1.50 -8.83
N ALA A 67 -6.88 0.67 -7.81
CA ALA A 67 -5.80 -0.16 -7.25
C ALA A 67 -5.41 -1.31 -8.20
N ILE A 68 -6.38 -1.88 -8.92
CA ILE A 68 -6.15 -2.90 -9.96
C ILE A 68 -5.34 -2.31 -11.13
N GLU A 69 -5.66 -1.10 -11.57
CA GLU A 69 -4.89 -0.42 -12.62
C GLU A 69 -3.46 -0.14 -12.14
N MET A 70 -3.32 0.39 -10.92
CA MET A 70 -2.01 0.73 -10.35
C MET A 70 -1.13 -0.51 -10.17
N ILE A 71 -1.68 -1.63 -9.66
CA ILE A 71 -0.91 -2.87 -9.48
C ILE A 71 -0.47 -3.45 -10.83
N LYS A 72 -1.34 -3.41 -11.86
CA LYS A 72 -1.02 -3.80 -13.24
C LYS A 72 0.12 -2.93 -13.82
N GLU A 73 0.06 -1.61 -13.65
CA GLU A 73 1.11 -0.69 -14.11
C GLU A 73 2.46 -0.91 -13.43
N VAL A 74 2.48 -1.15 -12.11
CA VAL A 74 3.72 -1.47 -11.40
C VAL A 74 4.26 -2.83 -11.84
N GLY A 75 3.38 -3.82 -12.02
CA GLY A 75 3.74 -5.16 -12.48
C GLY A 75 4.44 -5.18 -13.84
N LYS A 76 4.01 -4.32 -14.79
CA LYS A 76 4.68 -4.16 -16.09
C LYS A 76 6.16 -3.80 -15.97
N ARG A 77 6.54 -3.08 -14.91
CA ARG A 77 7.92 -2.60 -14.67
C ARG A 77 8.75 -3.61 -13.87
N SER A 78 8.11 -4.57 -13.21
CA SER A 78 8.77 -5.51 -12.31
C SER A 78 8.08 -6.87 -12.34
N PRO A 79 8.60 -7.85 -13.10
CA PRO A 79 8.04 -9.20 -13.15
C PRO A 79 8.01 -9.91 -11.79
N SER A 80 9.00 -9.65 -10.93
CA SER A 80 9.02 -10.20 -9.57
C SER A 80 7.89 -9.64 -8.72
N TYR A 81 7.59 -8.35 -8.85
CA TYR A 81 6.43 -7.75 -8.21
C TYR A 81 5.13 -8.30 -8.79
N ALA A 82 5.01 -8.42 -10.11
CA ALA A 82 3.82 -8.96 -10.75
C ALA A 82 3.46 -10.37 -10.23
N LYS A 83 4.47 -11.24 -10.09
CA LYS A 83 4.32 -12.56 -9.50
C LYS A 83 3.93 -12.51 -8.02
N PHE A 84 4.59 -11.66 -7.23
CA PHE A 84 4.25 -11.46 -5.81
C PHE A 84 2.80 -11.00 -5.64
N ALA A 85 2.40 -10.01 -6.43
CA ALA A 85 1.10 -9.37 -6.40
C ALA A 85 -0.02 -10.20 -7.03
N ARG A 86 0.30 -11.37 -7.60
CA ARG A 86 -0.66 -12.28 -8.25
C ARG A 86 -1.56 -11.56 -9.26
N ILE A 87 -0.95 -10.72 -10.11
CA ILE A 87 -1.70 -9.86 -11.04
C ILE A 87 -2.55 -10.68 -12.02
N ASP A 88 -2.08 -11.87 -12.41
CA ASP A 88 -2.81 -12.77 -13.31
C ASP A 88 -4.14 -13.27 -12.72
N ASP A 89 -4.31 -13.20 -11.39
CA ASP A 89 -5.56 -13.56 -10.71
C ASP A 89 -6.57 -12.38 -10.67
N LEU A 90 -6.17 -11.17 -11.09
CA LEU A 90 -7.02 -9.99 -11.18
C LEU A 90 -7.67 -9.89 -12.57
N LEU A 91 -8.83 -10.53 -12.71
CA LEU A 91 -9.72 -10.41 -13.88
C LEU A 91 -10.02 -8.93 -14.19
#